data_AF-A0A241V7U8-F1
#
_entry.id   AF-A0A241V7U8-F1
#
_cell.length_a   1.000
_cell.length_b   1.000
_cell.length_c   1.000
_cell.angle_alpha   90.00
_cell.angle_beta   90.00
_cell.angle_gamma   90.00
#
_symmetry.space_group_name_H-M   'P 1'
#
loop_
_entity.id
_entity.type
_entity.pdbx_description
1 polymer ?
#
loop_
_entity_poly.entity_id
_entity_poly.type
_entity_poly.pdbx_seq_one_letter_code
_entity_poly.pdbx_strand_id
1 'polypeptide(L)'
;MFTWLLLGVLWEAQNMSELFKVPTVSIGEALTLEGKHYDFFRKIFDRVCTLSTRQAKDGETTRHVFEKILKLECVPHADSYIKDFINNVKYWSLENQSADFLVHFYALNTLDAAYKYCCQEDAAKGNNSLHRLVFGPDNHNYLVDVIDYLSDLEKISATHLTNKIVKHFIDKAVEKAKKEAAMEATQGQSKGGQTRAEKYDKPRIAVYEAWEKGLFHSYAACARQFANEFNLSTKTIEKWLSNKYSPTKNKTKT
;
A
#
# COMPACT_ATOMS: atom_id res chain seq x y z
N MET A 1 -23.61 -54.45 -16.22
CA MET A 1 -23.94 -54.32 -14.79
C MET A 1 -23.56 -52.95 -14.20
N PHE A 2 -22.49 -52.30 -14.67
CA PHE A 2 -22.05 -50.97 -14.19
C PHE A 2 -22.94 -49.77 -14.58
N THR A 3 -23.69 -49.86 -15.67
CA THR A 3 -24.53 -48.75 -16.17
C THR A 3 -25.78 -48.50 -15.33
N TRP A 4 -26.35 -49.54 -14.71
CA TRP A 4 -27.52 -49.43 -13.84
C TRP A 4 -27.19 -48.84 -12.46
N LEU A 5 -25.99 -49.12 -11.95
CA LEU A 5 -25.46 -48.50 -10.73
C LEU A 5 -25.19 -47.01 -10.93
N LEU A 6 -24.64 -46.61 -12.08
CA LEU A 6 -24.41 -45.19 -12.38
C LEU A 6 -25.73 -44.41 -12.57
N LEU A 7 -26.73 -45.01 -13.21
CA LEU A 7 -28.05 -44.40 -13.38
C LEU A 7 -28.82 -44.31 -12.05
N GLY A 8 -28.67 -45.29 -11.16
CA GLY A 8 -29.24 -45.22 -9.80
C GLY A 8 -28.61 -44.11 -8.97
N VAL A 9 -27.27 -43.98 -8.99
CA VAL A 9 -26.55 -42.91 -8.28
C VAL A 9 -26.88 -41.52 -8.86
N LEU A 10 -27.03 -41.41 -10.18
CA LEU A 10 -27.44 -40.15 -10.83
C LEU A 10 -28.90 -39.80 -10.53
N TRP A 11 -29.81 -40.77 -10.50
CA TRP A 11 -31.20 -40.58 -10.10
C TRP A 11 -31.30 -40.15 -8.63
N GLU A 12 -30.58 -40.80 -7.72
CA GLU A 12 -30.54 -40.41 -6.31
C GLU A 12 -29.92 -39.03 -6.12
N ALA A 13 -28.87 -38.67 -6.86
CA ALA A 13 -28.28 -37.33 -6.82
C ALA A 13 -29.25 -36.24 -7.35
N GLN A 14 -30.06 -36.57 -8.36
CA GLN A 14 -31.03 -35.66 -8.96
C GLN A 14 -32.30 -35.53 -8.12
N ASN A 15 -32.68 -36.58 -7.38
CA ASN A 15 -33.75 -36.51 -6.38
C ASN A 15 -33.28 -35.86 -5.06
N MET A 16 -32.00 -35.99 -4.71
CA MET A 16 -31.42 -35.27 -3.58
C MET A 16 -31.40 -33.76 -3.85
N SER A 17 -31.05 -33.30 -5.06
CA SER A 17 -31.08 -31.87 -5.38
C SER A 17 -32.47 -31.23 -5.30
N GLU A 18 -33.56 -31.99 -5.49
CA GLU A 18 -34.93 -31.52 -5.25
C GLU A 18 -35.33 -31.48 -3.76
N LEU A 19 -34.70 -32.32 -2.92
CA LEU A 19 -34.91 -32.38 -1.47
C LEU A 19 -34.19 -31.26 -0.70
N PHE A 20 -33.12 -30.68 -1.26
CA PHE A 20 -32.46 -29.48 -0.74
C PHE A 20 -32.87 -28.24 -1.55
N LYS A 21 -34.16 -27.88 -1.50
CA LYS A 21 -34.56 -26.49 -1.81
C LYS A 21 -34.01 -25.57 -0.71
N VAL A 22 -32.72 -25.24 -0.82
CA VAL A 22 -32.10 -24.13 -0.09
C VAL A 22 -32.99 -22.90 -0.34
N PRO A 23 -33.34 -22.10 0.68
CA PRO A 23 -34.31 -21.02 0.53
C PRO A 23 -33.94 -20.11 -0.65
N THR A 24 -34.92 -19.89 -1.52
CA THR A 24 -34.90 -19.00 -2.70
C THR A 24 -34.92 -17.52 -2.32
N VAL A 25 -34.25 -17.14 -1.23
CA VAL A 25 -34.21 -15.77 -0.74
C VAL A 25 -32.84 -15.23 -1.10
N SER A 26 -32.77 -14.24 -1.98
CA SER A 26 -31.52 -13.53 -2.25
C SER A 26 -31.02 -12.83 -0.98
N ILE A 27 -29.73 -12.54 -0.89
CA ILE A 27 -29.20 -11.75 0.24
C ILE A 27 -29.84 -10.37 0.33
N GLY A 28 -30.19 -9.77 -0.82
CA GLY A 28 -30.95 -8.53 -0.85
C GLY A 28 -32.28 -8.65 -0.11
N GLU A 29 -32.98 -9.77 -0.28
CA GLU A 29 -34.23 -10.06 0.44
C GLU A 29 -33.97 -10.46 1.89
N ALA A 30 -32.92 -11.25 2.19
CA ALA A 30 -32.57 -11.62 3.57
C ALA A 30 -32.25 -10.38 4.44
N LEU A 31 -31.70 -9.33 3.84
CA LEU A 31 -31.46 -8.05 4.51
C LEU A 31 -32.74 -7.27 4.83
N THR A 32 -33.86 -7.53 4.15
CA THR A 32 -35.14 -6.84 4.38
C THR A 32 -36.14 -7.65 5.20
N LEU A 33 -35.94 -8.96 5.35
CA LEU A 33 -36.83 -9.83 6.12
C LEU A 33 -36.82 -9.54 7.63
N GLU A 34 -37.98 -9.65 8.26
CA GLU A 34 -38.12 -9.48 9.71
C GLU A 34 -37.86 -10.80 10.45
N GLY A 35 -37.20 -10.74 11.61
CA GLY A 35 -36.98 -11.89 12.48
C GLY A 35 -35.59 -11.91 13.12
N LYS A 36 -35.47 -12.58 14.26
CA LYS A 36 -34.22 -12.61 15.06
C LYS A 36 -33.00 -13.12 14.28
N HIS A 37 -33.18 -14.08 13.38
CA HIS A 37 -32.09 -14.61 12.55
C HIS A 37 -31.68 -13.59 11.47
N TYR A 38 -32.64 -12.95 10.80
CA TYR A 38 -32.35 -11.89 9.84
C TYR A 38 -31.78 -10.61 10.50
N ASP A 39 -32.16 -10.31 11.75
CA ASP A 39 -31.53 -9.26 12.56
C ASP A 39 -30.07 -9.58 12.86
N PHE A 40 -29.76 -10.85 13.16
CA PHE A 40 -28.39 -11.32 13.31
C PHE A 40 -27.61 -11.17 12.00
N PHE A 41 -28.18 -11.62 10.87
CA PHE A 41 -27.55 -11.48 9.56
C PHE A 41 -27.24 -10.03 9.21
N ARG A 42 -28.19 -9.10 9.41
CA ARG A 42 -27.98 -7.66 9.22
C ARG A 42 -26.82 -7.12 10.07
N LYS A 43 -26.75 -7.50 11.35
CA LYS A 43 -25.65 -7.07 12.23
C LYS A 43 -24.29 -7.60 11.77
N ILE A 44 -24.23 -8.86 11.33
CA ILE A 44 -23.01 -9.44 10.76
C ILE A 44 -22.64 -8.71 9.46
N PHE A 45 -23.61 -8.45 8.59
CA PHE A 45 -23.40 -7.73 7.34
C PHE A 45 -22.84 -6.32 7.56
N ASP A 46 -23.43 -5.55 8.48
CA ASP A 46 -22.94 -4.22 8.84
C ASP A 46 -21.53 -4.27 9.44
N ARG A 47 -21.25 -5.27 10.27
CA ARG A 47 -19.93 -5.45 10.88
C ARG A 47 -18.87 -5.77 9.82
N VAL A 48 -19.16 -6.70 8.91
CA VAL A 48 -18.27 -7.04 7.79
C VAL A 48 -17.99 -5.81 6.94
N CYS A 49 -19.03 -5.06 6.54
CA CYS A 49 -18.86 -3.83 5.77
C CYS A 49 -17.96 -2.83 6.50
N THR A 50 -18.17 -2.63 7.81
CA THR A 50 -17.36 -1.74 8.64
C THR A 50 -15.89 -2.17 8.70
N LEU A 51 -15.62 -3.47 8.85
CA LEU A 51 -14.27 -4.00 8.94
C LEU A 51 -13.53 -3.95 7.61
N SER A 52 -14.24 -4.15 6.50
CA SER A 52 -13.68 -4.14 5.15
C SER A 52 -13.38 -2.72 4.64
N THR A 53 -14.14 -1.72 5.09
CA THR A 53 -13.96 -0.33 4.63
C THR A 53 -13.21 0.55 5.60
N ARG A 54 -12.81 0.00 6.76
CA ARG A 54 -12.12 0.72 7.85
C ARG A 54 -10.89 1.53 7.42
N GLN A 55 -10.27 1.14 6.32
CA GLN A 55 -9.04 1.76 5.82
C GLN A 55 -9.24 2.68 4.61
N ALA A 56 -10.48 2.80 4.13
CA ALA A 56 -10.78 3.66 3.00
C ALA A 56 -10.69 5.13 3.41
N LYS A 57 -10.09 5.96 2.55
CA LYS A 57 -10.05 7.42 2.74
C LYS A 57 -11.45 8.04 2.70
N ASP A 58 -12.34 7.45 1.92
CA ASP A 58 -13.76 7.78 1.84
C ASP A 58 -14.57 6.57 2.28
N GLY A 59 -14.77 6.46 3.59
CA GLY A 59 -15.37 5.30 4.23
C GLY A 59 -16.81 5.05 3.77
N GLU A 60 -17.56 6.11 3.44
CA GLU A 60 -18.99 6.00 3.10
C GLU A 60 -19.20 5.59 1.65
N THR A 61 -18.49 6.22 0.70
CA THR A 61 -18.52 5.79 -0.70
C THR A 61 -17.99 4.37 -0.86
N THR A 62 -16.88 4.04 -0.17
CA THR A 62 -16.29 2.70 -0.25
C THR A 62 -17.19 1.65 0.37
N ARG A 63 -17.85 1.97 1.49
CA ARG A 63 -18.87 1.10 2.09
C ARG A 63 -19.99 0.82 1.10
N HIS A 64 -20.50 1.85 0.43
CA HIS A 64 -21.61 1.66 -0.50
C HIS A 64 -21.23 0.80 -1.72
N VAL A 65 -20.01 0.95 -2.24
CA VAL A 65 -19.46 0.08 -3.31
C VAL A 65 -19.31 -1.35 -2.81
N PHE A 66 -18.76 -1.54 -1.61
CA PHE A 66 -18.54 -2.85 -1.03
C PHE A 66 -19.85 -3.58 -0.73
N GLU A 67 -20.84 -2.89 -0.17
CA GLU A 67 -22.20 -3.41 0.04
C GLU A 67 -22.83 -3.88 -1.28
N LYS A 68 -22.64 -3.14 -2.37
CA LYS A 68 -23.14 -3.51 -3.69
C LYS A 68 -22.47 -4.78 -4.21
N ILE A 69 -21.16 -4.91 -4.04
CA ILE A 69 -20.39 -6.10 -4.46
C ILE A 69 -20.84 -7.33 -3.64
N LEU A 70 -20.89 -7.22 -2.31
CA LEU A 70 -21.27 -8.33 -1.44
C LEU A 70 -22.70 -8.83 -1.70
N LYS A 71 -23.64 -7.91 -2.00
CA LYS A 71 -25.01 -8.28 -2.39
C LYS A 71 -25.07 -9.05 -3.71
N LEU A 72 -24.10 -8.86 -4.60
CA LEU A 72 -24.00 -9.55 -5.89
C LEU A 72 -23.22 -10.89 -5.79
N GLU A 73 -22.15 -10.94 -4.99
CA GLU A 73 -21.22 -12.08 -4.93
C GLU A 73 -21.68 -13.20 -3.99
N CYS A 74 -22.46 -12.92 -2.93
CA CYS A 74 -22.89 -13.94 -1.97
C CYS A 74 -24.17 -14.72 -2.39
N VAL A 75 -24.55 -14.68 -3.67
CA VAL A 75 -25.72 -15.41 -4.25
C VAL A 75 -25.44 -16.94 -4.27
N PRO A 76 -26.46 -17.85 -4.34
CA PRO A 76 -26.33 -19.33 -4.19
C PRO A 76 -25.48 -20.08 -5.23
N HIS A 77 -24.54 -19.41 -5.88
CA HIS A 77 -23.52 -19.94 -6.78
C HIS A 77 -22.09 -19.54 -6.35
N ALA A 78 -21.93 -19.06 -5.12
CA ALA A 78 -20.64 -18.74 -4.51
C ALA A 78 -19.62 -19.90 -4.61
N ASP A 79 -20.08 -21.15 -4.70
CA ASP A 79 -19.24 -22.32 -4.92
C ASP A 79 -18.35 -22.23 -6.15
N SER A 80 -18.79 -21.62 -7.26
CA SER A 80 -17.93 -21.50 -8.45
C SER A 80 -16.88 -20.41 -8.25
N TYR A 81 -17.26 -19.26 -7.69
CA TYR A 81 -16.35 -18.15 -7.43
C TYR A 81 -15.33 -18.51 -6.34
N ILE A 82 -15.76 -19.17 -5.27
CA ILE A 82 -14.90 -19.68 -4.19
C ILE A 82 -13.98 -20.79 -4.71
N LYS A 83 -14.44 -21.69 -5.60
CA LYS A 83 -13.57 -22.69 -6.24
C LYS A 83 -12.54 -22.06 -7.17
N ASP A 84 -12.94 -21.12 -8.02
CA ASP A 84 -12.02 -20.39 -8.89
C ASP A 84 -11.02 -19.57 -8.06
N PHE A 85 -11.47 -18.99 -6.96
CA PHE A 85 -10.65 -18.31 -5.97
C PHE A 85 -9.63 -19.24 -5.32
N ILE A 86 -10.04 -20.39 -4.77
CA ILE A 86 -9.16 -21.39 -4.14
C ILE A 86 -8.12 -21.90 -5.15
N ASN A 87 -8.55 -22.11 -6.41
CA ASN A 87 -7.66 -22.53 -7.48
C ASN A 87 -6.62 -21.46 -7.83
N ASN A 88 -7.00 -20.19 -7.82
CA ASN A 88 -6.06 -19.07 -8.03
C ASN A 88 -5.11 -18.86 -6.83
N VAL A 89 -5.58 -19.08 -5.60
CA VAL A 89 -4.80 -18.94 -4.36
C VAL A 89 -3.79 -20.06 -4.15
N LYS A 90 -4.09 -21.29 -4.60
CA LYS A 90 -3.17 -22.46 -4.49
C LYS A 90 -1.79 -22.23 -5.11
N TYR A 91 -1.67 -21.30 -6.05
CA TYR A 91 -0.41 -20.98 -6.72
C TYR A 91 0.35 -19.80 -6.10
N TRP A 92 -0.19 -19.16 -5.05
CA TRP A 92 0.39 -17.96 -4.44
C TRP A 92 0.90 -18.24 -3.02
N SER A 93 2.14 -17.82 -2.74
CA SER A 93 2.68 -17.92 -1.38
C SER A 93 1.92 -17.01 -0.42
N LEU A 94 1.69 -17.48 0.82
CA LEU A 94 1.03 -16.72 1.89
C LEU A 94 1.71 -15.36 2.17
N GLU A 95 3.00 -15.24 1.88
CA GLU A 95 3.78 -14.00 2.06
C GLU A 95 3.45 -12.91 1.03
N ASN A 96 2.78 -13.24 -0.09
CA ASN A 96 2.47 -12.33 -1.19
C ASN A 96 0.99 -11.93 -1.27
N GLN A 97 0.15 -12.35 -0.33
CA GLN A 97 -1.26 -11.99 -0.34
C GLN A 97 -1.44 -10.54 0.14
N SER A 98 -2.02 -9.68 -0.69
CA SER A 98 -2.36 -8.32 -0.26
C SER A 98 -3.39 -8.40 0.86
N ALA A 99 -3.21 -7.65 1.94
CA ALA A 99 -4.16 -7.72 3.05
C ALA A 99 -5.58 -7.28 2.64
N ASP A 100 -5.71 -6.43 1.60
CA ASP A 100 -7.01 -6.08 1.01
C ASP A 100 -7.72 -7.32 0.43
N PHE A 101 -6.97 -8.27 -0.14
CA PHE A 101 -7.49 -9.55 -0.65
C PHE A 101 -7.98 -10.46 0.47
N LEU A 102 -7.19 -10.60 1.54
CA LEU A 102 -7.56 -11.41 2.70
C LEU A 102 -8.81 -10.85 3.40
N VAL A 103 -8.91 -9.53 3.51
CA VAL A 103 -10.11 -8.86 4.01
C VAL A 103 -11.34 -9.22 3.18
N HIS A 104 -11.24 -9.21 1.84
CA HIS A 104 -12.35 -9.58 0.95
C HIS A 104 -12.76 -11.05 1.11
N PHE A 105 -11.79 -11.96 1.20
CA PHE A 105 -12.05 -13.39 1.38
C PHE A 105 -12.79 -13.69 2.67
N TYR A 106 -12.29 -13.22 3.81
CA TYR A 106 -12.93 -13.49 5.10
C TYR A 106 -14.28 -12.76 5.22
N ALA A 107 -14.44 -11.61 4.58
CA ALA A 107 -15.74 -10.95 4.45
C ALA A 107 -16.79 -11.85 3.77
N LEU A 108 -16.47 -12.40 2.58
CA LEU A 108 -17.38 -13.27 1.85
C LEU A 108 -17.75 -14.54 2.63
N ASN A 109 -16.76 -15.22 3.22
CA ASN A 109 -17.01 -16.45 3.98
C ASN A 109 -17.83 -16.20 5.25
N THR A 110 -17.59 -15.07 5.93
CA THR A 110 -18.40 -14.68 7.10
C THR A 110 -19.86 -14.49 6.72
N LEU A 111 -20.14 -13.85 5.57
CA LEU A 111 -21.50 -13.61 5.10
C LEU A 111 -22.18 -14.89 4.62
N ASP A 112 -21.45 -15.75 3.91
CA ASP A 112 -21.97 -17.04 3.46
C ASP A 112 -22.35 -17.94 4.66
N ALA A 113 -21.48 -18.04 5.66
CA ALA A 113 -21.77 -18.78 6.88
C ALA A 113 -22.95 -18.17 7.66
N ALA A 114 -23.02 -16.84 7.78
CA ALA A 114 -24.13 -16.17 8.46
C ALA A 114 -25.46 -16.36 7.72
N TYR A 115 -25.44 -16.33 6.40
CA TYR A 115 -26.62 -16.58 5.56
C TYR A 115 -27.10 -18.03 5.72
N LYS A 116 -26.19 -19.01 5.61
CA LYS A 116 -26.49 -20.44 5.81
C LYS A 116 -27.07 -20.72 7.20
N TYR A 117 -26.51 -20.10 8.24
CA TYR A 117 -27.05 -20.18 9.61
C TYR A 117 -28.51 -19.69 9.68
N CYS A 118 -28.83 -18.54 9.08
CA CYS A 118 -30.17 -17.99 9.11
C CYS A 118 -31.17 -18.86 8.37
N CYS A 119 -30.80 -19.34 7.18
CA CYS A 119 -31.63 -20.24 6.39
C CYS A 119 -31.88 -21.59 7.09
N GLN A 120 -30.87 -22.15 7.76
CA GLN A 120 -30.99 -23.41 8.49
C GLN A 120 -31.94 -23.29 9.69
N GLU A 121 -31.84 -22.20 10.46
CA GLU A 121 -32.71 -21.97 11.62
C GLU A 121 -34.16 -21.65 11.22
N ASP A 122 -34.38 -20.90 10.13
CA ASP A 122 -35.73 -20.66 9.63
C ASP A 122 -36.36 -21.92 9.01
N ALA A 123 -35.58 -22.76 8.34
CA ALA A 123 -36.04 -24.09 7.90
C ALA A 123 -36.35 -25.02 9.08
N ALA A 124 -35.62 -24.89 10.20
CA ALA A 124 -35.83 -25.68 11.40
C ALA A 124 -37.13 -25.34 12.16
N LYS A 125 -37.74 -24.17 11.94
CA LYS A 125 -39.03 -23.79 12.56
C LYS A 125 -40.21 -24.70 12.13
N GLY A 126 -40.08 -25.45 11.04
CA GLY A 126 -41.13 -26.35 10.53
C GLY A 126 -40.99 -27.82 10.92
N ASN A 127 -39.85 -28.26 11.50
CA ASN A 127 -39.55 -29.67 11.72
C ASN A 127 -39.38 -30.00 13.20
N ASN A 128 -39.94 -31.13 13.64
CA ASN A 128 -39.76 -31.66 14.98
C ASN A 128 -38.30 -32.12 15.21
N SER A 129 -37.84 -32.05 16.48
CA SER A 129 -36.44 -32.28 16.86
C SER A 129 -35.86 -33.63 16.38
N LEU A 130 -36.70 -34.66 16.25
CA LEU A 130 -36.32 -35.97 15.74
C LEU A 130 -36.04 -35.94 14.23
N HIS A 131 -36.87 -35.26 13.43
CA HIS A 131 -36.63 -35.12 11.98
C HIS A 131 -35.35 -34.32 11.71
N ARG A 132 -35.06 -33.33 12.56
CA ARG A 132 -33.81 -32.56 12.50
C ARG A 132 -32.57 -33.42 12.80
N LEU A 133 -32.69 -34.41 13.68
CA LEU A 133 -31.59 -35.30 14.06
C LEU A 133 -31.35 -36.44 13.06
N VAL A 134 -32.41 -36.92 12.40
CA VAL A 134 -32.38 -38.10 11.51
C VAL A 134 -32.23 -37.72 10.03
N PHE A 135 -32.81 -36.58 9.62
CA PHE A 135 -32.84 -36.14 8.21
C PHE A 135 -32.34 -34.71 8.03
N GLY A 136 -31.71 -34.13 9.05
CA GLY A 136 -31.20 -32.76 9.02
C GLY A 136 -30.12 -32.59 7.94
N PRO A 137 -30.29 -31.64 7.01
CA PRO A 137 -29.24 -31.27 6.08
C PRO A 137 -28.16 -30.53 6.89
N ASP A 138 -26.96 -31.12 6.97
CA ASP A 138 -25.80 -30.62 7.72
C ASP A 138 -26.00 -30.40 9.23
N ASN A 139 -25.33 -31.23 10.04
CA ASN A 139 -25.05 -30.90 11.46
C ASN A 139 -23.92 -29.84 11.59
N HIS A 140 -23.54 -29.22 10.49
CA HIS A 140 -22.48 -28.22 10.45
C HIS A 140 -22.90 -26.97 11.23
N ASN A 141 -22.01 -26.50 12.11
CA ASN A 141 -22.31 -25.38 12.98
C ASN A 141 -21.83 -24.07 12.35
N TYR A 142 -22.64 -23.53 11.44
CA TYR A 142 -22.35 -22.28 10.74
C TYR A 142 -22.13 -21.07 11.69
N LEU A 143 -22.63 -21.13 12.93
CA LEU A 143 -22.35 -20.07 13.90
C LEU A 143 -20.89 -20.06 14.34
N VAL A 144 -20.25 -21.22 14.46
CA VAL A 144 -18.82 -21.33 14.78
C VAL A 144 -18.00 -20.74 13.63
N ASP A 145 -18.33 -21.09 12.39
CA ASP A 145 -17.68 -20.52 11.21
C ASP A 145 -17.79 -18.98 11.17
N VAL A 146 -18.98 -18.43 11.47
CA VAL A 146 -19.16 -16.97 11.55
C VAL A 146 -18.22 -16.35 12.57
N ILE A 147 -18.09 -16.97 13.75
CA ILE A 147 -17.20 -16.46 14.82
C ILE A 147 -15.74 -16.51 14.37
N ASP A 148 -15.31 -17.63 13.79
CA ASP A 148 -13.92 -17.83 13.38
C ASP A 148 -13.54 -16.88 12.22
N TYR A 149 -14.36 -16.82 11.17
CA TYR A 149 -14.11 -15.95 10.02
C TYR A 149 -14.18 -14.47 10.38
N LEU A 150 -15.11 -14.07 11.26
CA LEU A 150 -15.20 -12.69 11.72
C LEU A 150 -13.98 -12.32 12.58
N SER A 151 -13.52 -13.23 13.46
CA SER A 151 -12.32 -13.02 14.28
C SER A 151 -11.07 -12.82 13.41
N ASP A 152 -10.92 -13.63 12.37
CA ASP A 152 -9.77 -13.50 11.46
C ASP A 152 -9.87 -12.24 10.59
N LEU A 153 -11.07 -11.87 10.12
CA LEU A 153 -11.31 -10.60 9.45
C LEU A 153 -10.89 -9.41 10.35
N GLU A 154 -11.27 -9.43 11.63
CA GLU A 154 -10.89 -8.39 12.58
C GLU A 154 -9.37 -8.30 12.77
N LYS A 155 -8.69 -9.44 12.95
CA LYS A 155 -7.23 -9.49 13.09
C LYS A 155 -6.54 -8.94 11.85
N ILE A 156 -6.95 -9.36 10.65
CA ILE A 156 -6.34 -8.93 9.39
C ILE A 156 -6.55 -7.43 9.20
N SER A 157 -7.79 -6.94 9.36
CA SER A 157 -8.11 -5.52 9.20
C SER A 157 -7.34 -4.65 10.20
N ALA A 158 -7.17 -5.10 11.45
CA ALA A 158 -6.41 -4.38 12.48
C ALA A 158 -4.89 -4.40 12.21
N THR A 159 -4.35 -5.56 11.83
CA THR A 159 -2.92 -5.73 11.54
C THR A 159 -2.52 -4.92 10.31
N HIS A 160 -3.34 -4.96 9.26
CA HIS A 160 -3.10 -4.18 8.04
C HIS A 160 -3.14 -2.67 8.31
N LEU A 161 -4.06 -2.20 9.15
CA LEU A 161 -4.14 -0.78 9.51
C LEU A 161 -2.88 -0.36 10.28
N THR A 162 -2.45 -1.20 11.23
CA THR A 162 -1.23 -0.99 11.99
C THR A 162 0.00 -0.93 11.08
N ASN A 163 0.11 -1.87 10.13
CA ASN A 163 1.22 -1.91 9.17
C ASN A 163 1.23 -0.67 8.26
N LYS A 164 0.06 -0.20 7.79
CA LYS A 164 -0.03 1.05 6.99
C LYS A 164 0.42 2.27 7.80
N ILE A 165 0.01 2.37 9.06
CA ILE A 165 0.42 3.47 9.96
C ILE A 165 1.93 3.42 10.21
N VAL A 166 2.47 2.26 10.55
CA VAL A 166 3.90 2.07 10.79
C VAL A 166 4.70 2.44 9.53
N LYS A 167 4.27 1.97 8.36
CA LYS A 167 4.89 2.32 7.07
C LYS A 167 4.91 3.82 6.82
N HIS A 168 3.79 4.52 7.08
CA HIS A 168 3.73 5.99 6.95
C HIS A 168 4.79 6.69 7.81
N PHE A 169 4.94 6.27 9.08
CA PHE A 169 5.94 6.86 9.97
C PHE A 169 7.38 6.53 9.54
N ILE A 170 7.63 5.30 9.07
CA ILE A 170 8.92 4.90 8.51
C ILE A 170 9.26 5.75 7.28
N ASP A 171 8.34 5.87 6.33
CA ASP A 171 8.54 6.65 5.10
C ASP A 171 8.85 8.11 5.43
N LYS A 172 8.11 8.70 6.38
CA LYS A 172 8.35 10.07 6.86
C LYS A 172 9.71 10.23 7.54
N ALA A 173 10.15 9.24 8.31
CA ALA A 173 11.47 9.24 8.94
C ALA A 173 12.58 9.13 7.89
N VAL A 174 12.41 8.26 6.89
CA VAL A 174 13.35 8.10 5.76
C VAL A 174 13.45 9.39 4.94
N GLU A 175 12.33 10.05 4.65
CA GLU A 175 12.36 11.35 3.96
C GLU A 175 13.11 12.42 4.76
N LYS A 176 12.90 12.48 6.08
CA LYS A 176 13.59 13.41 6.95
C LYS A 176 15.10 13.17 6.94
N ALA A 177 15.53 11.92 7.09
CA ALA A 177 16.94 11.54 7.03
C ALA A 177 17.58 11.87 5.68
N LYS A 178 16.87 11.64 4.57
CA LYS A 178 17.34 12.02 3.23
C LYS A 178 17.53 13.53 3.08
N LYS A 179 16.63 14.34 3.63
CA LYS A 179 16.74 15.81 3.62
C LYS A 179 17.94 16.28 4.45
N GLU A 180 18.13 15.72 5.64
CA GLU A 180 19.27 16.04 6.50
C GLU A 180 20.61 15.68 5.83
N ALA A 181 20.72 14.47 5.26
CA ALA A 181 21.92 14.05 4.52
C ALA A 181 22.19 14.94 3.29
N ALA A 182 21.15 15.39 2.57
CA ALA A 182 21.30 16.32 1.46
C ALA A 182 21.79 17.71 1.94
N MET A 183 21.29 18.20 3.07
CA MET A 183 21.75 19.47 3.65
C MET A 183 23.21 19.40 4.09
N GLU A 184 23.64 18.31 4.73
CA GLU A 184 25.04 18.09 5.12
C GLU A 184 25.98 17.99 3.91
N ALA A 185 25.56 17.27 2.85
CA ALA A 185 26.33 17.18 1.61
C ALA A 185 26.52 18.56 0.95
N THR A 186 25.51 19.43 1.04
CA THR A 186 25.57 20.81 0.51
C THR A 186 26.51 21.69 1.35
N GLN A 187 26.52 21.52 2.67
CA GLN A 187 27.48 22.21 3.55
C GLN A 187 28.93 21.78 3.28
N GLY A 188 29.18 20.51 2.94
CA GLY A 188 30.50 20.01 2.56
C GLY A 188 31.11 20.66 1.31
N GLN A 189 30.28 21.10 0.35
CA GLN A 189 30.75 21.80 -0.86
C GLN A 189 31.27 23.23 -0.57
N SER A 190 30.83 23.87 0.51
CA SER A 190 31.25 25.24 0.86
C SER A 190 32.72 25.32 1.33
N LYS A 191 33.23 24.27 1.98
CA LYS A 191 34.62 24.25 2.51
C LYS A 191 35.67 24.31 1.39
N GLY A 192 35.43 23.62 0.27
CA GLY A 192 36.34 23.64 -0.87
C GLY A 192 36.46 25.01 -1.55
N GLY A 193 35.36 25.78 -1.59
CA GLY A 193 35.36 27.16 -2.10
C GLY A 193 36.09 28.12 -1.15
N GLN A 194 35.87 27.98 0.15
CA GLN A 194 36.50 28.81 1.19
C GLN A 194 38.01 28.58 1.27
N THR A 195 38.47 27.33 1.26
CA THR A 195 39.91 26.99 1.23
C THR A 195 40.60 27.49 -0.05
N ARG A 196 39.90 27.48 -1.19
CA ARG A 196 40.44 28.04 -2.45
C ARG A 196 40.51 29.56 -2.41
N ALA A 197 39.52 30.25 -1.83
CA ALA A 197 39.55 31.69 -1.63
C ALA A 197 40.74 32.10 -0.75
N GLU A 198 40.90 31.46 0.41
CA GLU A 198 42.00 31.72 1.34
C GLU A 198 43.39 31.47 0.72
N LYS A 199 43.52 30.41 -0.09
CA LYS A 199 44.78 30.09 -0.80
C LYS A 199 45.22 31.21 -1.74
N TYR A 200 44.28 31.88 -2.40
CA TYR A 200 44.61 32.91 -3.41
C TYR A 200 44.54 34.34 -2.88
N ASP A 201 43.83 34.60 -1.79
CA ASP A 201 43.61 35.96 -1.29
C ASP A 201 44.89 36.63 -0.79
N LYS A 202 45.67 35.96 0.08
CA LYS A 202 46.92 36.53 0.61
C LYS A 202 47.97 36.77 -0.49
N PRO A 203 48.26 35.80 -1.39
CA PRO A 203 49.17 36.03 -2.53
C PRO A 203 48.71 37.16 -3.44
N ARG A 204 47.40 37.25 -3.70
CA ARG A 204 46.82 38.26 -4.60
C ARG A 204 46.97 39.67 -4.03
N ILE A 205 46.77 39.86 -2.73
CA ILE A 205 46.99 41.16 -2.06
C ILE A 205 48.47 41.57 -2.18
N ALA A 206 49.40 40.67 -1.85
CA ALA A 206 50.85 40.94 -1.92
C ALA A 206 51.31 41.32 -3.34
N VAL A 207 50.82 40.61 -4.36
CA VAL A 207 51.08 40.91 -5.78
C VAL A 207 50.57 42.31 -6.14
N TYR A 208 49.36 42.69 -5.71
CA TYR A 208 48.79 44.00 -6.00
C TYR A 208 49.56 45.13 -5.32
N GLU A 209 49.93 44.97 -4.05
CA GLU A 209 50.72 45.97 -3.33
C GLU A 209 52.10 46.17 -3.97
N ALA A 210 52.77 45.08 -4.36
CA ALA A 210 54.07 45.15 -5.00
C ALA A 210 54.01 45.81 -6.38
N TRP A 211 52.91 45.59 -7.11
CA TRP A 211 52.63 46.28 -8.37
C TRP A 211 52.35 47.78 -8.15
N GLU A 212 51.50 48.14 -7.19
CA GLU A 212 51.13 49.52 -6.87
C GLU A 212 52.32 50.35 -6.35
N LYS A 213 53.27 49.70 -5.67
CA LYS A 213 54.56 50.31 -5.25
C LYS A 213 55.52 50.57 -6.41
N GLY A 214 55.17 50.18 -7.65
CA GLY A 214 56.00 50.42 -8.83
C GLY A 214 57.25 49.56 -8.91
N LEU A 215 57.29 48.43 -8.19
CA LEU A 215 58.47 47.54 -8.14
C LEU A 215 58.73 46.79 -9.46
N PHE A 216 57.77 46.81 -10.39
CA PHE A 216 57.81 46.06 -11.63
C PHE A 216 57.34 46.89 -12.83
N HIS A 217 57.97 46.67 -13.98
CA HIS A 217 57.63 47.37 -15.24
C HIS A 217 56.77 46.54 -16.21
N SER A 218 56.49 45.27 -15.90
CA SER A 218 55.57 44.44 -16.71
C SER A 218 54.89 43.35 -15.88
N TYR A 219 53.66 42.99 -16.26
CA TYR A 219 52.92 41.92 -15.58
C TYR A 219 53.68 40.60 -15.59
N ALA A 220 54.39 40.28 -16.69
CA ALA A 220 55.19 39.07 -16.81
C ALA A 220 56.38 39.05 -15.83
N ALA A 221 57.03 40.20 -15.59
CA ALA A 221 58.11 40.30 -14.63
C ALA A 221 57.61 40.10 -13.18
N CYS A 222 56.51 40.79 -12.83
CA CYS A 222 55.87 40.64 -11.52
C CYS A 222 55.40 39.18 -11.29
N ALA A 223 54.76 38.58 -12.30
CA ALA A 223 54.25 37.22 -12.21
C ALA A 223 55.34 36.15 -12.06
N ARG A 224 56.51 36.30 -12.71
CA ARG A 224 57.63 35.35 -12.56
C ARG A 224 58.22 35.35 -11.15
N GLN A 225 58.34 36.53 -10.53
CA GLN A 225 58.86 36.63 -9.16
C GLN A 225 57.91 35.95 -8.16
N PHE A 226 56.63 36.30 -8.19
CA PHE A 226 55.65 35.78 -7.24
C PHE A 226 55.14 34.36 -7.56
N ALA A 227 55.33 33.86 -8.78
CA ALA A 227 54.99 32.48 -9.14
C ALA A 227 55.81 31.47 -8.33
N ASN A 228 57.12 31.72 -8.19
CA ASN A 228 57.99 30.88 -7.40
C ASN A 228 57.74 31.06 -5.89
N GLU A 229 57.51 32.30 -5.45
CA GLU A 229 57.30 32.63 -4.05
C GLU A 229 56.01 32.02 -3.47
N PHE A 230 54.92 32.02 -4.24
CA PHE A 230 53.62 31.50 -3.81
C PHE A 230 53.27 30.12 -4.37
N ASN A 231 54.19 29.49 -5.11
CA ASN A 231 53.96 28.23 -5.83
C ASN A 231 52.68 28.28 -6.70
N LEU A 232 52.57 29.33 -7.50
CA LEU A 232 51.44 29.61 -8.39
C LEU A 232 51.90 29.67 -9.84
N SER A 233 50.98 29.42 -10.78
CA SER A 233 51.31 29.60 -12.21
C SER A 233 51.45 31.08 -12.54
N THR A 234 52.44 31.44 -13.36
CA THR A 234 52.65 32.81 -13.85
C THR A 234 51.39 33.36 -14.52
N LYS A 235 50.70 32.54 -15.33
CA LYS A 235 49.43 32.90 -16.00
C LYS A 235 48.34 33.32 -15.02
N THR A 236 48.26 32.69 -13.84
CA THR A 236 47.28 33.05 -12.81
C THR A 236 47.51 34.47 -12.31
N ILE A 237 48.76 34.82 -12.04
CA ILE A 237 49.16 36.12 -11.50
C ILE A 237 49.04 37.21 -12.58
N GLU A 238 49.48 36.94 -13.81
CA GLU A 238 49.28 37.84 -14.95
C GLU A 238 47.80 38.15 -15.18
N LYS A 239 46.93 37.15 -15.06
CA LYS A 239 45.49 37.32 -15.19
C LYS A 239 44.92 38.22 -14.10
N TRP A 240 45.39 38.11 -12.85
CA TRP A 240 44.96 38.99 -11.77
C TRP A 240 45.32 40.45 -12.05
N LEU A 241 46.59 40.69 -12.41
CA LEU A 241 47.08 42.04 -12.72
C LEU A 241 46.36 42.63 -13.95
N SER A 242 46.19 41.83 -15.00
CA SER A 242 45.45 42.23 -16.21
C SER A 242 43.99 42.56 -15.90
N ASN A 243 43.30 41.73 -15.12
CA ASN A 243 41.91 41.98 -14.75
C ASN A 243 41.74 43.25 -13.90
N LYS A 244 42.72 43.60 -13.05
CA LYS A 244 42.63 44.76 -12.16
C LYS A 244 43.09 46.07 -12.82
N TYR A 245 44.13 46.03 -13.64
CA TYR A 245 44.83 47.23 -14.12
C TYR A 245 44.85 47.37 -15.65
N SER A 246 44.46 46.35 -16.41
CA SER A 246 44.29 46.51 -17.86
C SER A 246 42.94 47.17 -18.13
N PRO A 247 42.87 48.27 -18.90
CA PRO A 247 41.60 48.85 -19.29
C PRO A 247 40.84 47.83 -20.15
N THR A 248 39.71 47.33 -19.66
CA THR A 248 38.73 46.64 -20.49
C THR A 248 38.33 47.60 -21.61
N LYS A 249 38.83 47.36 -22.83
CA LYS A 249 38.25 47.95 -24.04
C LYS A 249 36.79 47.51 -24.07
N ASN A 250 35.88 48.40 -23.69
CA ASN A 250 34.47 48.25 -23.99
C ASN A 250 34.38 47.98 -25.49
N LYS A 251 33.98 46.76 -25.86
CA LYS A 251 33.53 46.45 -27.21
C LYS A 251 32.22 47.21 -27.41
N THR A 252 32.30 48.47 -27.81
CA THR A 252 31.19 49.16 -28.44
C THR A 252 30.93 48.42 -29.75
N LYS A 253 29.86 47.63 -29.80
CA LYS A 253 29.32 47.13 -31.06
C LYS A 253 28.76 48.34 -31.81
N THR A 254 29.37 48.63 -32.95
CA THR A 254 28.76 49.36 -34.08
C THR A 254 28.95 48.48 -35.29
#